data_AF-A0A7D5RTU2-F1
#
_entry.id   AF-A0A7D5RTU2-F1
#
_cell.length_a   1.000
_cell.length_b   1.000
_cell.length_c   1.000
_cell.angle_alpha   90.00
_cell.angle_beta   90.00
_cell.angle_gamma   90.00
#
_symmetry.space_group_name_H-M   'P 1'
#
loop_
_entity.id
_entity.type
_entity.pdbx_description
1 polymer ?
#
loop_
_entity_poly.entity_id
_entity_poly.type
_entity_poly.pdbx_seq_one_letter_code
_entity_poly.pdbx_strand_id
1 'polypeptide(L)'
;MSALKRVAPDIAESYERTKLRGNEVLIAIRGTVGATVVVSPDMEGMNISREVAMIPLMDGVLPRFLMYLLACPISQAVLMDHVKGVAQSGINLSDLRTFPVPIPPEPEQDAIVSLLDESFERVNRIAAAESASLSLPMLNQSILAKAFRGELVPQDPNDEPASELLARIKAERAANPPQRTRGRRRKTQEEADDMPLFSGSSEKPLADILNSNSGAMRPETLWQASGLSIDDFYKQLKREVESGLIREDKNKQLLSTLP
;
A
#
# COMPACT_ATOMS: atom_id res chain seq x y z
N MET A 1 -27.80 3.10 2.80
CA MET A 1 -28.47 2.87 4.11
C MET A 1 -28.90 1.41 4.39
N SER A 2 -28.69 0.43 3.49
CA SER A 2 -29.15 -0.97 3.68
C SER A 2 -28.27 -1.86 4.60
N ALA A 3 -27.18 -1.34 5.18
CA ALA A 3 -26.22 -2.13 5.97
C ALA A 3 -26.29 -1.85 7.49
N LEU A 4 -27.14 -0.93 7.93
CA LEU A 4 -27.25 -0.57 9.35
C LEU A 4 -28.14 -1.56 10.09
N LYS A 5 -27.61 -2.11 11.19
CA LYS A 5 -28.37 -2.98 12.09
C LYS A 5 -29.43 -2.14 12.81
N ARG A 6 -30.67 -2.62 12.79
CA ARG A 6 -31.80 -1.99 13.48
C ARG A 6 -32.07 -2.72 14.77
N VAL A 7 -32.53 -1.98 15.77
CA VAL A 7 -32.94 -2.50 17.07
C VAL A 7 -34.42 -2.19 17.26
N ALA A 8 -35.11 -3.05 18.00
CA ALA A 8 -36.51 -2.83 18.32
C ALA A 8 -36.71 -1.54 19.16
N PRO A 9 -37.83 -0.81 18.99
CA PRO A 9 -38.02 0.52 19.58
C PRO A 9 -37.96 0.54 21.12
N ASP A 10 -38.47 -0.52 21.74
CA ASP A 10 -38.47 -0.76 23.19
C ASP A 10 -37.06 -0.85 23.78
N ILE A 11 -36.13 -1.49 23.07
CA ILE A 11 -34.73 -1.55 23.50
C ILE A 11 -34.07 -0.17 23.28
N ALA A 12 -34.39 0.52 22.18
CA ALA A 12 -33.82 1.84 21.88
C ALA A 12 -34.20 2.91 22.93
N GLU A 13 -35.40 2.85 23.50
CA GLU A 13 -35.84 3.73 24.59
C GLU A 13 -34.96 3.59 25.85
N SER A 14 -34.40 2.41 26.12
CA SER A 14 -33.48 2.23 27.26
C SER A 14 -32.11 2.92 27.07
N TYR A 15 -31.81 3.40 25.86
CA TYR A 15 -30.53 3.99 25.46
C TYR A 15 -30.63 5.47 25.02
N GLU A 16 -31.56 6.25 25.59
CA GLU A 16 -31.71 7.68 25.21
C GLU A 16 -30.41 8.50 25.32
N ARG A 17 -29.55 8.17 26.30
CA ARG A 17 -28.28 8.87 26.54
C ARG A 17 -27.26 8.71 25.42
N THR A 18 -27.43 7.73 24.54
CA THR A 18 -26.52 7.44 23.42
C THR A 18 -27.14 7.77 22.07
N LYS A 19 -28.27 8.48 22.07
CA LYS A 19 -28.97 8.91 20.86
C LYS A 19 -28.26 10.12 20.25
N LEU A 20 -27.91 10.00 18.98
CA LEU A 20 -27.18 11.01 18.23
C LEU A 20 -28.10 12.13 17.76
N ARG A 21 -27.57 13.36 17.70
CA ARG A 21 -28.28 14.55 17.20
C ARG A 21 -27.66 15.16 15.94
N GLY A 22 -26.45 14.74 15.58
CA GLY A 22 -25.70 15.34 14.49
C GLY A 22 -24.87 16.50 15.02
N ASN A 23 -23.56 16.42 14.77
CA ASN A 23 -22.47 17.27 15.26
C ASN A 23 -21.64 16.69 16.40
N GLU A 24 -22.08 15.68 17.15
CA GLU A 24 -21.24 15.08 18.19
C GLU A 24 -19.95 14.47 17.62
N VAL A 25 -18.90 14.37 18.43
CA VAL A 25 -17.69 13.62 18.07
C VAL A 25 -17.72 12.27 18.73
N LEU A 26 -17.54 11.21 17.94
CA LEU A 26 -17.40 9.85 18.45
C LEU A 26 -15.92 9.50 18.58
N ILE A 27 -15.60 8.71 19.60
CA ILE A 27 -14.27 8.11 19.78
C ILE A 27 -14.40 6.64 20.14
N ALA A 28 -13.62 5.79 19.47
CA ALA A 28 -13.52 4.37 19.81
C ALA A 28 -12.77 4.23 21.14
N ILE A 29 -13.41 3.61 22.14
CA ILE A 29 -12.83 3.36 23.46
C ILE A 29 -12.40 1.91 23.66
N ARG A 30 -12.79 1.00 22.76
CA ARG A 30 -12.40 -0.42 22.73
C ARG A 30 -12.13 -0.85 21.29
N GLY A 31 -11.24 -1.83 21.09
CA GLY A 31 -10.81 -2.26 19.76
C GLY A 31 -9.72 -1.34 19.21
N THR A 32 -9.97 -0.65 18.08
CA THR A 32 -9.08 0.39 17.54
C THR A 32 -9.24 1.68 18.34
N VAL A 33 -8.73 1.68 19.57
CA VAL A 33 -8.85 2.79 20.51
C VAL A 33 -8.32 4.09 19.87
N GLY A 34 -9.04 5.18 20.09
CA GLY A 34 -8.62 6.51 19.65
C GLY A 34 -9.09 6.93 18.26
N ALA A 35 -9.71 6.03 17.48
CA ALA A 35 -10.34 6.42 16.21
C ALA A 35 -11.51 7.39 16.45
N THR A 36 -11.52 8.52 15.74
CA THR A 36 -12.53 9.58 15.90
C THR A 36 -13.30 9.86 14.62
N VAL A 37 -14.54 10.33 14.77
CA VAL A 37 -15.39 10.75 13.65
C VAL A 37 -16.43 11.77 14.11
N VAL A 38 -16.77 12.72 13.23
CA VAL A 38 -17.90 13.65 13.45
C VAL A 38 -19.19 12.98 13.00
N VAL A 39 -20.22 13.03 13.85
CA VAL A 39 -21.56 12.54 13.54
C VAL A 39 -22.21 13.47 12.52
N SER A 40 -22.60 12.89 11.39
CA SER A 40 -23.32 13.62 10.36
C SER A 40 -24.82 13.74 10.71
N PRO A 41 -25.51 14.83 10.30
CA PRO A 41 -26.93 15.04 10.61
C PRO A 41 -27.88 13.92 10.12
N ASP A 42 -27.50 13.17 9.09
CA ASP A 42 -28.27 12.01 8.60
C ASP A 42 -28.27 10.81 9.57
N MET A 43 -27.42 10.84 10.60
CA MET A 43 -27.36 9.85 11.67
C MET A 43 -28.20 10.22 12.89
N GLU A 44 -28.97 11.31 12.82
CA GLU A 44 -29.87 11.72 13.90
C GLU A 44 -30.82 10.58 14.30
N GLY A 45 -30.93 10.37 15.61
CA GLY A 45 -31.78 9.35 16.19
C GLY A 45 -31.20 7.93 16.20
N MET A 46 -30.00 7.72 15.66
CA MET A 46 -29.26 6.46 15.81
C MET A 46 -28.63 6.34 17.20
N ASN A 47 -28.33 5.10 17.61
CA ASN A 47 -27.63 4.81 18.87
C ASN A 47 -26.22 4.28 18.59
N ILE A 48 -25.31 4.53 19.54
CA ILE A 48 -23.94 3.99 19.50
C ILE A 48 -23.79 2.74 20.37
N SER A 49 -22.83 1.88 20.01
CA SER A 49 -22.46 0.70 20.79
C SER A 49 -21.63 1.08 22.02
N ARG A 50 -21.44 0.12 22.94
CA ARG A 50 -20.63 0.31 24.16
C ARG A 50 -19.12 0.47 23.92
N GLU A 51 -18.66 0.24 22.70
CA GLU A 51 -17.25 0.33 22.32
C GLU A 51 -16.87 1.73 21.83
N VAL A 52 -17.87 2.60 21.69
CA VAL A 52 -17.73 3.97 21.23
C VAL A 52 -18.21 4.89 22.35
N ALA A 53 -17.50 5.99 22.57
CA ALA A 53 -17.94 7.08 23.43
C ALA A 53 -18.40 8.25 22.55
N MET A 54 -19.51 8.88 22.96
CA MET A 54 -20.01 10.11 22.37
C MET A 54 -19.53 11.29 23.20
N ILE A 55 -18.92 12.26 22.53
CA ILE A 55 -18.50 13.53 23.10
C ILE A 55 -19.46 14.60 22.58
N PRO A 56 -20.42 15.05 23.41
CA PRO A 56 -21.25 16.19 23.05
C PRO A 56 -20.38 17.44 22.96
N LEU A 57 -20.71 18.35 22.05
CA LEU A 57 -19.98 19.59 21.92
C LEU A 57 -20.48 20.67 22.88
N MET A 58 -19.53 21.49 23.30
CA MET A 58 -19.81 22.75 23.98
C MET A 58 -19.94 23.86 22.95
N ASP A 59 -20.63 24.94 23.31
CA ASP A 59 -20.72 26.14 22.50
C ASP A 59 -19.32 26.71 22.24
N GLY A 60 -19.07 27.16 21.01
CA GLY A 60 -17.79 27.72 20.58
C GLY A 60 -16.69 26.70 20.27
N VAL A 61 -17.01 25.42 20.17
CA VAL A 61 -16.10 24.37 19.68
C VAL A 61 -16.61 23.82 18.35
N LEU A 62 -15.73 23.76 17.35
CA LEU A 62 -16.05 23.14 16.06
C LEU A 62 -15.89 21.61 16.11
N PRO A 63 -16.85 20.81 15.62
CA PRO A 63 -16.76 19.34 15.58
C PRO A 63 -15.51 18.82 14.88
N ARG A 64 -15.20 19.36 13.71
CA ARG A 64 -14.03 18.96 12.93
C ARG A 64 -12.74 19.28 13.67
N PHE A 65 -12.67 20.44 14.35
CA PHE A 65 -11.51 20.81 15.14
C PHE A 65 -11.26 19.79 16.26
N LEU A 66 -12.30 19.47 17.04
CA LEU A 66 -12.18 18.49 18.12
C LEU A 66 -11.80 17.09 17.60
N MET A 67 -12.38 16.67 16.47
CA MET A 67 -12.01 15.42 15.81
C MET A 67 -10.52 15.38 15.47
N TYR A 68 -9.98 16.44 14.84
CA TYR A 68 -8.57 16.53 14.50
C TYR A 68 -7.66 16.62 15.72
N LEU A 69 -8.07 17.38 16.74
CA LEU A 69 -7.33 17.48 17.99
C LEU A 69 -7.18 16.11 18.63
N LEU A 70 -8.27 15.34 18.76
CA LEU A 70 -8.23 14.01 19.34
C LEU A 70 -7.45 13.02 18.47
N ALA A 71 -7.51 13.15 17.15
CA ALA A 71 -6.76 12.31 16.21
C ALA A 71 -5.25 12.61 16.17
N CYS A 72 -4.80 13.75 16.70
CA CYS A 72 -3.40 14.15 16.60
C CYS A 72 -2.47 13.23 17.42
N PRO A 73 -1.19 13.07 17.04
CA PRO A 73 -0.27 12.15 17.70
C PRO A 73 -0.09 12.40 19.21
N ILE A 74 -0.12 13.68 19.61
CA ILE A 74 0.04 14.08 21.02
C ILE A 74 -1.17 13.60 21.82
N SER A 75 -2.38 13.86 21.33
CA SER A 75 -3.61 13.41 21.98
C SER A 75 -3.71 11.90 22.03
N GLN A 76 -3.35 11.22 20.93
CA GLN A 76 -3.31 9.77 20.88
C GLN A 76 -2.32 9.19 21.90
N ALA A 77 -1.14 9.78 22.06
CA ALA A 77 -0.18 9.34 23.07
C ALA A 77 -0.75 9.45 24.49
N VAL A 78 -1.42 10.56 24.81
CA VAL A 78 -2.08 10.76 26.11
C VAL A 78 -3.22 9.76 26.32
N LEU A 79 -4.03 9.51 25.28
CA LEU A 79 -5.11 8.52 25.33
C LEU A 79 -4.56 7.11 25.55
N MET A 80 -3.46 6.74 24.88
CA MET A 80 -2.83 5.42 24.99
C MET A 80 -2.20 5.18 26.36
N ASP A 81 -1.67 6.22 27.02
CA ASP A 81 -1.17 6.11 28.40
C ASP A 81 -2.28 5.72 29.40
N HIS A 82 -3.53 6.08 29.09
CA HIS A 82 -4.69 5.76 29.92
C HIS A 82 -5.37 4.42 29.55
N VAL A 83 -4.86 3.70 28.55
CA VAL A 83 -5.38 2.39 28.16
C VAL A 83 -4.94 1.34 29.19
N LYS A 84 -5.91 0.85 29.96
CA LYS A 84 -5.67 -0.17 30.99
C LYS A 84 -6.07 -1.56 30.48
N GLY A 85 -5.27 -2.58 30.84
CA GLY A 85 -5.60 -4.00 30.67
C GLY A 85 -4.94 -4.69 29.49
N VAL A 86 -4.35 -5.87 29.76
CA VAL A 86 -3.63 -6.72 28.78
C VAL A 86 -4.59 -7.54 27.89
N ALA A 87 -5.79 -7.88 28.39
CA ALA A 87 -6.76 -8.73 27.70
C ALA A 87 -8.01 -7.98 27.17
N GLN A 88 -8.37 -6.84 27.76
CA GLN A 88 -9.39 -5.93 27.23
C GLN A 88 -8.90 -4.49 27.35
N SER A 89 -8.07 -4.09 26.39
CA SER A 89 -7.53 -2.74 26.30
C SER A 89 -8.66 -1.77 25.94
N GLY A 90 -8.87 -0.77 26.79
CA GLY A 90 -9.81 0.31 26.51
C GLY A 90 -9.67 1.50 27.45
N ILE A 91 -10.34 2.60 27.07
CA ILE A 91 -10.35 3.86 27.82
C ILE A 91 -11.63 3.96 28.63
N ASN A 92 -11.53 4.33 29.91
CA ASN A 92 -12.71 4.61 30.72
C ASN A 92 -13.26 6.00 30.42
N LEU A 93 -14.59 6.14 30.52
CA LEU A 93 -15.25 7.44 30.36
C LEU A 93 -14.79 8.48 31.40
N SER A 94 -14.33 8.04 32.58
CA SER A 94 -13.74 8.93 33.59
C SER A 94 -12.44 9.57 33.11
N ASP A 95 -11.58 8.76 32.48
CA ASP A 95 -10.26 9.18 32.01
C ASP A 95 -10.42 10.13 30.80
N LEU A 96 -11.39 9.84 29.92
CA LEU A 96 -11.74 10.71 28.80
C LEU A 96 -12.26 12.08 29.25
N ARG A 97 -12.98 12.15 30.38
CA ARG A 97 -13.50 13.43 30.93
C ARG A 97 -12.41 14.35 31.48
N THR A 98 -11.27 13.80 31.89
CA THR A 98 -10.14 14.57 32.41
C THR A 98 -9.14 14.97 31.33
N PHE A 99 -9.40 14.60 30.07
CA PHE A 99 -8.51 14.88 28.96
C PHE A 99 -8.36 16.40 28.73
N PRO A 100 -7.14 16.94 28.67
CA PRO A 100 -6.91 18.37 28.47
C PRO A 100 -7.17 18.77 27.01
N VAL A 101 -8.09 19.70 26.79
CA VAL A 101 -8.46 20.21 25.46
C VAL A 101 -8.11 21.70 25.38
N PRO A 102 -7.09 22.10 24.58
CA PRO A 102 -6.89 23.50 24.27
C PRO A 102 -7.99 23.98 23.31
N ILE A 103 -8.74 25.01 23.73
CA ILE A 103 -9.82 25.59 22.92
C ILE A 103 -9.39 26.99 22.49
N PRO A 104 -8.85 27.16 21.27
CA PRO A 104 -8.55 28.48 20.71
C PRO A 104 -9.85 29.20 20.29
N PRO A 105 -9.81 30.50 19.95
CA PRO A 105 -10.97 31.22 19.43
C PRO A 105 -11.53 30.59 18.15
N GLU A 106 -12.85 30.70 17.91
CA GLU A 106 -13.52 30.13 16.74
C GLU A 106 -12.84 30.42 15.39
N PRO A 107 -12.38 31.66 15.09
CA PRO A 107 -11.70 31.94 13.82
C PRO A 107 -10.38 31.15 13.65
N GLU A 108 -9.67 30.87 14.75
CA GLU A 108 -8.46 30.07 14.73
C GLU A 108 -8.79 28.58 14.55
N GLN A 109 -9.88 28.10 15.17
CA GLN A 109 -10.37 26.74 14.94
C GLN A 109 -10.71 26.51 13.46
N ASP A 110 -11.44 27.45 12.82
CA ASP A 110 -11.78 27.38 11.40
C ASP A 110 -10.53 27.39 10.50
N ALA A 111 -9.54 28.24 10.83
CA ALA A 111 -8.29 28.30 10.08
C ALA A 111 -7.51 26.97 10.16
N ILE A 112 -7.45 26.36 11.35
CA ILE A 112 -6.81 25.05 11.57
C ILE A 112 -7.55 23.96 10.78
N VAL A 113 -8.87 23.91 10.88
CA VAL A 113 -9.69 22.91 10.18
C VAL A 113 -9.53 23.04 8.68
N SER A 114 -9.61 24.26 8.13
CA SER A 114 -9.46 24.51 6.70
C SER A 114 -8.10 24.06 6.18
N LEU A 115 -7.02 24.34 6.92
CA LEU A 115 -5.67 23.91 6.56
C LEU A 115 -5.52 22.39 6.56
N LEU A 116 -6.09 21.72 7.56
CA LEU A 116 -6.04 20.26 7.67
C LEU A 116 -6.86 19.61 6.55
N ASP A 117 -8.07 20.09 6.30
CA ASP A 117 -8.95 19.60 5.24
C ASP A 117 -8.26 19.68 3.87
N GLU A 118 -7.71 20.84 3.51
CA GLU A 118 -6.97 21.02 2.25
C GLU A 118 -5.75 20.08 2.15
N SER A 119 -5.06 19.86 3.28
CA SER A 119 -3.90 18.98 3.33
C SER A 119 -4.29 17.52 3.12
N PHE A 120 -5.34 17.04 3.80
CA PHE A 120 -5.84 15.68 3.62
C PHE A 120 -6.43 15.46 2.22
N GLU A 121 -7.10 16.45 1.64
CA GLU A 121 -7.58 16.38 0.25
C GLU A 121 -6.42 16.23 -0.75
N ARG A 122 -5.32 16.96 -0.55
CA ARG A 122 -4.11 16.81 -1.36
C ARG A 122 -3.52 15.40 -1.25
N VAL A 123 -3.39 14.89 -0.02
CA VAL A 123 -2.90 13.52 0.23
C VAL A 123 -3.81 12.49 -0.43
N ASN A 124 -5.13 12.60 -0.27
CA ASN A 124 -6.09 11.68 -0.88
C ASN A 124 -6.03 11.69 -2.41
N ARG A 125 -5.83 12.87 -3.02
CA ARG A 125 -5.66 13.00 -4.47
C ARG A 125 -4.42 12.26 -4.96
N ILE A 126 -3.30 12.36 -4.25
CA ILE A 126 -2.06 11.65 -4.58
C ILE A 126 -2.24 10.14 -4.42
N ALA A 127 -2.80 9.69 -3.30
CA ALA A 127 -3.05 8.27 -3.05
C ALA A 127 -4.00 7.64 -4.09
N ALA A 128 -5.03 8.39 -4.53
CA ALA A 128 -5.92 7.96 -5.59
C ALA A 128 -5.20 7.83 -6.95
N ALA A 129 -4.30 8.78 -7.28
CA ALA A 129 -3.50 8.72 -8.50
C ALA A 129 -2.53 7.53 -8.51
N GLU A 130 -1.93 7.21 -7.37
CA GLU A 130 -1.08 6.02 -7.21
C GLU A 130 -1.87 4.72 -7.36
N SER A 131 -3.06 4.63 -6.76
CA SER A 131 -3.93 3.46 -6.92
C SER A 131 -4.35 3.25 -8.38
N ALA A 132 -4.59 4.33 -9.11
CA ALA A 132 -4.87 4.28 -10.54
C ALA A 132 -3.64 3.83 -11.36
N SER A 133 -2.43 4.26 -11.00
CA SER A 133 -1.20 3.85 -11.69
C SER A 133 -0.91 2.35 -11.49
N LEU A 134 -1.18 1.81 -10.31
CA LEU A 134 -1.10 0.36 -10.03
C LEU A 134 -2.09 -0.48 -10.85
N SER A 135 -3.14 0.14 -11.41
CA SER A 135 -4.10 -0.53 -12.29
C SER A 135 -3.67 -0.56 -13.77
N LEU A 136 -2.65 0.21 -14.15
CA LEU A 136 -2.12 0.27 -15.52
C LEU A 136 -1.59 -1.07 -16.05
N PRO A 137 -0.89 -1.92 -15.26
CA PRO A 137 -0.45 -3.23 -15.74
C PRO A 137 -1.61 -4.14 -16.14
N MET A 138 -2.72 -4.12 -15.39
CA MET A 138 -3.93 -4.88 -15.73
C MET A 138 -4.58 -4.37 -17.00
N LEU A 139 -4.63 -3.05 -17.19
CA LEU A 139 -5.12 -2.45 -18.43
C LEU A 139 -4.23 -2.83 -19.62
N ASN A 140 -2.91 -2.77 -19.46
CA ASN A 140 -1.96 -3.17 -20.50
C ASN A 140 -2.09 -4.65 -20.87
N GLN A 141 -2.28 -5.55 -19.89
CA GLN A 141 -2.55 -6.96 -20.16
C GLN A 141 -3.87 -7.16 -20.91
N SER A 142 -4.92 -6.42 -20.55
CA SER A 142 -6.21 -6.49 -21.22
C SER A 142 -6.13 -5.97 -22.67
N ILE A 143 -5.42 -4.86 -22.89
CA ILE A 143 -5.16 -4.31 -24.23
C ILE A 143 -4.32 -5.28 -25.07
N LEU A 144 -3.24 -5.84 -24.52
CA LEU A 144 -2.42 -6.84 -25.21
C LEU A 144 -3.23 -8.10 -25.55
N ALA A 145 -4.06 -8.58 -24.62
CA ALA A 145 -4.94 -9.72 -24.87
C ALA A 145 -5.95 -9.43 -25.99
N LYS A 146 -6.52 -8.23 -26.04
CA LYS A 146 -7.38 -7.78 -27.15
C LYS A 146 -6.59 -7.63 -28.46
N ALA A 147 -5.34 -7.17 -28.40
CA ALA A 147 -4.45 -7.07 -29.57
C ALA A 147 -4.17 -8.45 -30.17
N PHE A 148 -3.79 -9.42 -29.34
CA PHE A 148 -3.54 -10.80 -29.78
C PHE A 148 -4.79 -11.52 -30.29
N ARG A 149 -5.98 -11.12 -29.83
CA ARG A 149 -7.27 -11.60 -30.39
C ARG A 149 -7.71 -10.85 -31.65
N GLY A 150 -6.99 -9.81 -32.07
CA GLY A 150 -7.37 -8.97 -33.21
C GLY A 150 -8.56 -8.05 -32.96
N GLU A 151 -9.04 -7.93 -31.72
CA GLU A 151 -10.25 -7.18 -31.34
C GLU A 151 -10.02 -5.66 -31.27
N LEU A 152 -8.79 -5.20 -31.49
CA LEU A 152 -8.45 -3.77 -31.46
C LEU A 152 -8.75 -3.03 -32.78
N VAL A 153 -9.06 -3.76 -33.85
CA VAL A 153 -9.34 -3.22 -35.19
C VAL A 153 -10.60 -3.91 -35.74
N PRO A 154 -11.47 -3.22 -36.48
CA PRO A 154 -12.59 -3.85 -37.18
C PRO A 154 -12.09 -4.98 -38.09
N GLN A 155 -12.65 -6.17 -37.93
CA GLN A 155 -12.27 -7.36 -38.70
C GLN A 155 -12.96 -7.34 -40.06
N ASP A 156 -12.22 -7.56 -41.15
CA ASP A 156 -12.80 -7.76 -42.48
C ASP A 156 -13.28 -9.22 -42.60
N PRO A 157 -14.55 -9.48 -42.92
CA PRO A 157 -15.07 -10.84 -43.12
C PRO A 157 -14.38 -11.63 -44.24
N ASN A 158 -13.65 -10.94 -45.13
CA ASN A 158 -12.91 -11.55 -46.23
C ASN A 158 -11.43 -11.84 -45.89
N ASP A 159 -10.97 -11.49 -44.69
CA ASP A 159 -9.60 -11.82 -44.27
C ASP A 159 -9.43 -13.33 -44.17
N GLU A 160 -8.34 -13.83 -44.75
CA GLU A 160 -7.98 -15.24 -44.63
C GLU A 160 -7.68 -15.59 -43.16
N PRO A 161 -8.15 -16.74 -42.65
CA PRO A 161 -7.90 -17.11 -41.27
C PRO A 161 -6.40 -17.38 -41.07
N ALA A 162 -5.83 -16.87 -39.97
CA ALA A 162 -4.40 -16.99 -39.67
C ALA A 162 -3.87 -18.44 -39.69
N SER A 163 -4.75 -19.44 -39.50
CA SER A 163 -4.43 -20.86 -39.65
C SER A 163 -3.99 -21.25 -41.07
N GLU A 164 -4.60 -20.66 -42.10
CA GLU A 164 -4.27 -20.95 -43.50
C GLU A 164 -2.93 -20.32 -43.89
N LEU A 165 -2.67 -19.07 -43.48
CA LEU A 165 -1.37 -18.42 -43.63
C LEU A 165 -0.25 -19.21 -42.94
N LEU A 166 -0.48 -19.70 -41.72
CA LEU A 166 0.48 -20.53 -40.99
C LEU A 166 0.72 -21.88 -41.66
N ALA A 167 -0.32 -22.51 -42.22
CA ALA A 167 -0.18 -23.74 -42.98
C ALA A 167 0.67 -23.52 -44.25
N ARG A 168 0.46 -22.39 -44.94
CA ARG A 168 1.24 -21.96 -46.10
C ARG A 168 2.70 -21.73 -45.73
N ILE A 169 2.99 -20.96 -44.67
CA ILE A 169 4.35 -20.69 -44.19
C ILE A 169 5.05 -22.00 -43.76
N LYS A 170 4.34 -22.94 -43.11
CA LYS A 170 4.90 -24.25 -42.75
C LYS A 170 5.21 -25.09 -43.98
N ALA A 171 4.30 -25.13 -44.96
CA ALA A 171 4.52 -25.84 -46.22
C ALA A 171 5.70 -25.22 -47.00
N GLU A 172 5.81 -23.90 -47.02
CA GLU A 172 6.87 -23.16 -47.71
C GLU A 172 8.23 -23.35 -47.02
N ARG A 173 8.27 -23.35 -45.68
CA ARG A 173 9.48 -23.68 -44.89
C ARG A 173 9.88 -25.16 -44.98
N ALA A 174 8.93 -26.06 -45.18
CA ALA A 174 9.21 -27.48 -45.41
C ALA A 174 9.72 -27.74 -46.83
N ALA A 175 9.18 -27.03 -47.82
CA ALA A 175 9.64 -27.07 -49.21
C ALA A 175 10.99 -26.36 -49.41
N ASN A 176 11.28 -25.35 -48.61
CA ASN A 176 12.51 -24.58 -48.64
C ASN A 176 13.20 -24.62 -47.26
N PRO A 177 13.82 -25.77 -46.90
CA PRO A 177 14.49 -25.89 -45.62
C PRO A 177 15.61 -24.85 -45.54
N PRO A 178 15.78 -24.16 -44.40
CA PRO A 178 16.81 -23.14 -44.27
C PRO A 178 18.17 -23.77 -44.58
N GLN A 179 18.84 -23.27 -45.62
CA GLN A 179 20.22 -23.66 -45.90
C GLN A 179 21.04 -23.37 -44.65
N ARG A 180 21.47 -24.43 -43.96
CA ARG A 180 22.52 -24.34 -42.94
C ARG A 180 23.79 -23.89 -43.65
N THR A 181 24.00 -22.58 -43.75
CA THR A 181 25.30 -22.02 -44.06
C THR A 181 26.28 -22.50 -42.99
N ARG A 182 27.10 -23.49 -43.34
CA ARG A 182 28.22 -23.96 -42.53
C ARG A 182 29.16 -22.77 -42.30
N GLY A 183 29.11 -22.26 -41.07
CA GLY A 183 30.18 -21.54 -40.38
C GLY A 183 30.88 -20.43 -41.15
N ARG A 184 30.37 -19.21 -41.05
CA ARG A 184 31.27 -18.06 -40.90
C ARG A 184 31.47 -17.86 -39.40
N ARG A 185 32.65 -18.26 -38.89
CA ARG A 185 33.13 -17.92 -37.55
C ARG A 185 32.85 -16.42 -37.35
N ARG A 186 31.92 -16.09 -36.46
CA ARG A 186 31.66 -14.69 -36.09
C ARG A 186 32.84 -14.27 -35.23
N LYS A 187 33.77 -13.54 -35.86
CA LYS A 187 34.74 -12.71 -35.16
C LYS A 187 33.89 -11.66 -34.44
N THR A 188 33.84 -11.72 -33.11
CA THR A 188 33.22 -10.67 -32.31
C THR A 188 34.10 -9.44 -32.52
N GLN A 189 33.63 -8.53 -33.37
CA GLN A 189 34.20 -7.21 -33.51
C GLN A 189 33.20 -6.24 -32.91
N GLU A 190 33.72 -5.44 -31.99
CA GLU A 190 33.11 -4.35 -31.24
C GLU A 190 32.50 -3.29 -32.17
N GLU A 191 31.71 -2.38 -31.56
CA GLU A 191 31.13 -1.12 -32.07
C GLU A 191 29.77 -1.29 -32.79
N ALA A 192 28.64 -1.10 -32.11
CA ALA A 192 27.98 0.15 -31.64
C ALA A 192 27.03 0.74 -32.71
N ASP A 193 25.71 0.65 -32.46
CA ASP A 193 24.80 1.81 -32.51
C ASP A 193 23.34 1.46 -32.12
N ASP A 194 22.88 2.20 -31.09
CA ASP A 194 21.53 2.71 -30.82
C ASP A 194 20.29 1.80 -30.75
N MET A 195 20.01 1.31 -29.53
CA MET A 195 18.67 1.38 -28.90
C MET A 195 18.80 1.13 -27.37
N PRO A 196 18.31 2.01 -26.47
CA PRO A 196 18.63 1.89 -25.05
C PRO A 196 17.75 0.83 -24.38
N LEU A 197 18.26 -0.40 -24.31
CA LEU A 197 17.80 -1.43 -23.39
C LEU A 197 18.67 -1.36 -22.13
N PHE A 198 18.01 -1.03 -21.02
CA PHE A 198 18.46 -1.08 -19.63
C PHE A 198 19.81 -1.79 -19.42
N SER A 199 20.82 -0.98 -19.10
CA SER A 199 22.16 -1.43 -18.74
C SER A 199 22.10 -2.35 -17.52
N GLY A 200 22.45 -3.62 -17.73
CA GLY A 200 22.89 -4.49 -16.66
C GLY A 200 24.15 -3.90 -16.03
N SER A 201 24.00 -3.34 -14.84
CA SER A 201 25.12 -3.06 -13.95
C SER A 201 25.83 -4.38 -13.69
N SER A 202 27.16 -4.36 -13.69
CA SER A 202 28.01 -5.47 -13.28
C SER A 202 27.62 -5.96 -11.88
N GLU A 203 26.74 -6.95 -11.77
CA GLU A 203 26.41 -7.61 -10.51
C GLU A 203 27.61 -8.46 -10.11
N LYS A 204 28.48 -7.92 -9.25
CA LYS A 204 29.40 -8.76 -8.48
C LYS A 204 28.55 -9.65 -7.57
N PRO A 205 28.76 -10.97 -7.52
CA PRO A 205 28.09 -11.86 -6.58
C PRO A 205 28.21 -11.34 -5.14
N LEU A 206 27.15 -11.39 -4.35
CA LEU A 206 27.18 -10.95 -2.94
C LEU A 206 28.16 -11.81 -2.12
N ALA A 207 28.30 -13.09 -2.49
CA ALA A 207 29.29 -14.01 -1.94
C ALA A 207 30.73 -13.51 -2.12
N ASP A 208 31.07 -12.86 -3.24
CA ASP A 208 32.42 -12.34 -3.49
C ASP A 208 32.74 -11.13 -2.60
N ILE A 209 31.73 -10.31 -2.29
CA ILE A 209 31.86 -9.17 -1.38
C ILE A 209 32.04 -9.66 0.06
N LEU A 210 31.35 -10.74 0.45
CA LEU A 210 31.53 -11.38 1.75
C LEU A 210 32.92 -12.02 1.88
N ASN A 211 33.39 -12.73 0.85
CA ASN A 211 34.72 -13.35 0.83
C ASN A 211 35.84 -12.31 0.90
N SER A 212 35.66 -11.14 0.29
CA SER A 212 36.63 -10.04 0.34
C SER A 212 36.70 -9.35 1.70
N ASN A 213 35.65 -9.44 2.53
CA ASN A 213 35.53 -8.75 3.82
C ASN A 213 35.37 -9.72 5.00
N SER A 214 36.28 -10.69 5.11
CA SER A 214 36.41 -11.57 6.28
C SER A 214 35.30 -12.62 6.47
N GLY A 215 34.44 -12.85 5.48
CA GLY A 215 33.53 -14.00 5.41
C GLY A 215 32.24 -13.87 6.23
N ALA A 216 32.03 -12.78 6.97
CA ALA A 216 30.78 -12.50 7.67
C ALA A 216 30.49 -11.00 7.77
N MET A 217 29.31 -10.57 7.31
CA MET A 217 28.90 -9.15 7.36
C MET A 217 27.40 -9.01 7.68
N ARG A 218 27.00 -7.85 8.24
CA ARG A 218 25.58 -7.52 8.46
C ARG A 218 24.89 -7.23 7.11
N PRO A 219 23.60 -7.58 6.96
CA PRO A 219 22.85 -7.35 5.72
C PRO A 219 22.87 -5.89 5.23
N GLU A 220 22.76 -4.93 6.16
CA GLU A 220 22.79 -3.49 5.84
C GLU A 220 24.13 -3.05 5.24
N THR A 221 25.24 -3.54 5.81
CA THR A 221 26.59 -3.22 5.35
C THR A 221 26.90 -3.92 4.02
N LEU A 222 26.40 -5.16 3.85
CA LEU A 222 26.53 -5.89 2.59
C LEU A 222 25.76 -5.20 1.46
N TRP A 223 24.55 -4.70 1.74
CA TRP A 223 23.77 -3.93 0.78
C TRP A 223 24.49 -2.65 0.35
N GLN A 224 25.01 -1.88 1.31
CA GLN A 224 25.79 -0.67 1.01
C GLN A 224 27.05 -0.95 0.19
N ALA A 225 27.76 -2.05 0.46
CA ALA A 225 28.95 -2.45 -0.27
C ALA A 225 28.64 -2.97 -1.69
N SER A 226 27.44 -3.50 -1.90
CA SER A 226 27.00 -4.05 -3.19
C SER A 226 26.66 -2.97 -4.22
N GLY A 227 26.18 -1.80 -3.76
CA GLY A 227 25.72 -0.72 -4.63
C GLY A 227 24.46 -1.06 -5.45
N LEU A 228 23.78 -2.18 -5.14
CA LEU A 228 22.53 -2.58 -5.81
C LEU A 228 21.32 -1.82 -5.27
N SER A 229 20.28 -1.76 -6.11
CA SER A 229 18.93 -1.40 -5.65
C SER A 229 18.48 -2.41 -4.59
N ILE A 230 17.63 -1.98 -3.65
CA ILE A 230 17.18 -2.86 -2.55
C ILE A 230 16.44 -4.09 -3.07
N ASP A 231 15.66 -3.94 -4.15
CA ASP A 231 14.92 -5.03 -4.77
C ASP A 231 15.82 -6.05 -5.46
N ASP A 232 16.86 -5.57 -6.15
CA ASP A 232 17.81 -6.46 -6.84
C ASP A 232 18.75 -7.14 -5.85
N PHE A 233 19.10 -6.45 -4.76
CA PHE A 233 19.83 -7.02 -3.63
C PHE A 233 19.08 -8.21 -3.00
N TYR A 234 17.79 -8.07 -2.70
CA TYR A 234 17.01 -9.18 -2.12
C TYR A 234 16.79 -10.33 -3.12
N LYS A 235 16.60 -10.04 -4.42
CA LYS A 235 16.51 -11.09 -5.46
C LYS A 235 17.81 -11.89 -5.54
N GLN A 236 18.95 -11.20 -5.50
CA GLN A 236 20.26 -11.83 -5.57
C GLN A 236 20.60 -12.59 -4.29
N LEU A 237 20.35 -12.02 -3.11
CA LEU A 237 20.53 -12.68 -1.82
C LEU A 237 19.71 -13.98 -1.74
N LYS A 238 18.45 -13.94 -2.16
CA LYS A 238 17.59 -15.12 -2.17
C LYS A 238 18.12 -16.21 -3.11
N ARG A 239 18.58 -15.84 -4.32
CA ARG A 239 19.21 -16.77 -5.27
C ARG A 239 20.48 -17.39 -4.68
N GLU A 240 21.34 -16.57 -4.07
CA GLU A 240 22.62 -17.03 -3.53
C GLU A 240 22.45 -17.92 -2.29
N VAL A 241 21.47 -17.65 -1.43
CA VAL A 241 21.07 -18.52 -0.32
C VAL A 241 20.48 -19.85 -0.82
N GLU A 242 19.61 -19.82 -1.83
CA GLU A 242 19.04 -21.04 -2.45
C GLU A 242 20.11 -21.90 -3.13
N SER A 243 21.12 -21.27 -3.73
CA SER A 243 22.27 -21.96 -4.32
C SER A 243 23.34 -22.40 -3.29
N GLY A 244 23.15 -22.07 -2.01
CA GLY A 244 24.05 -22.46 -0.93
C GLY A 244 25.35 -21.66 -0.83
N LEU A 245 25.47 -20.53 -1.54
CA LEU A 245 26.66 -19.66 -1.51
C LEU A 245 26.71 -18.76 -0.26
N ILE A 246 25.56 -18.43 0.33
CA ILE A 246 25.43 -17.59 1.53
C ILE A 246 24.55 -18.29 2.56
N ARG A 247 24.91 -18.20 3.83
CA ARG A 247 24.12 -18.69 4.97
C ARG A 247 23.69 -17.55 5.89
N GLU A 248 22.43 -17.60 6.30
CA GLU A 248 21.88 -16.75 7.37
C GLU A 248 22.09 -17.41 8.74
N ASP A 249 22.55 -16.63 9.72
CA ASP A 249 22.57 -17.08 11.12
C ASP A 249 21.13 -17.14 11.70
N LYS A 250 20.91 -17.97 12.74
CA LYS A 250 19.59 -18.26 13.33
C LYS A 250 18.80 -17.02 13.79
N ASN A 251 19.50 -15.92 14.07
CA ASN A 251 18.91 -14.65 14.48
C ASN A 251 18.78 -13.63 13.33
N LYS A 252 19.08 -14.00 12.07
CA LYS A 252 19.07 -13.13 10.87
C LYS A 252 19.95 -11.88 10.95
N GLN A 253 20.90 -11.85 11.87
CA GLN A 253 21.76 -10.68 12.11
C GLN A 253 23.05 -10.68 11.28
N LEU A 254 23.47 -11.84 10.78
CA LEU A 254 24.75 -12.01 10.07
C LEU A 254 24.57 -12.93 8.86
N LEU A 255 25.25 -12.57 7.77
CA LEU A 255 25.38 -13.35 6.54
C LEU A 255 26.83 -13.82 6.41
N SER A 256 27.05 -15.12 6.15
CA SER A 256 28.38 -15.71 5.99
C SER A 256 28.47 -16.63 4.78
N THR A 257 29.64 -16.72 4.16
CA THR A 257 29.92 -17.69 3.08
C THR A 257 30.31 -19.06 3.64
N LEU A 258 30.15 -20.12 2.85
CA LEU A 258 30.69 -21.45 3.18
C LEU A 258 32.21 -21.50 2.90
N PRO A 259 33.00 -22.29 3.64
CA PRO A 259 34.39 -22.56 3.29
C PRO A 259 34.53 -23.36 1.99
#